data_AF-A0A3D6DIY8-F1
#
_entry.id   AF-A0A3D6DIY8-F1
#
_cell.length_a   1.000
_cell.length_b   1.000
_cell.length_c   1.000
_cell.angle_alpha   90.00
_cell.angle_beta   90.00
_cell.angle_gamma   90.00
#
_symmetry.space_group_name_H-M   'P 1'
#
loop_
_entity.id
_entity.type
_entity.pdbx_description
1 polymer ?
#
loop_
_entity_poly.entity_id
_entity_poly.type
_entity_poly.pdbx_seq_one_letter_code
_entity_poly.pdbx_strand_id
1 'polypeptide(L)' 'MAKESMKARERKRAKTVAKYAAKRKALKEAGDFEGLQKLPKNASPVRMHNRCKLTGRPKGYIRQFGISRVTFREMA' A
#
# COMPACT_ATOMS: atom_id res chain seq x y z
N MET A 1 11.69 14.99 -3.83
CA MET A 1 11.66 13.64 -3.19
C MET A 1 10.55 13.57 -2.15
N ALA A 2 10.03 12.38 -1.81
CA ALA A 2 9.07 12.24 -0.72
C ALA A 2 9.76 12.23 0.65
N LYS A 3 9.08 12.75 1.69
CA LYS A 3 9.55 12.67 3.08
C LYS A 3 9.79 11.22 3.50
N GLU A 4 10.86 10.94 4.23
CA GLU A 4 11.19 9.58 4.71
C GLU A 4 10.07 8.99 5.57
N SER A 5 9.43 9.81 6.40
CA SER A 5 8.26 9.42 7.20
C SER A 5 7.11 8.89 6.34
N MET A 6 6.93 9.40 5.12
CA MET A 6 5.88 8.95 4.20
C MET A 6 6.23 7.61 3.53
N LYS A 7 7.52 7.38 3.22
CA LYS A 7 7.99 6.07 2.74
C LYS A 7 7.83 5.01 3.84
N ALA A 8 8.23 5.34 5.06
CA ALA A 8 8.07 4.45 6.23
C ALA A 8 6.59 4.13 6.53
N ARG A 9 5.68 5.10 6.34
CA ARG A 9 4.24 4.90 6.52
C ARG A 9 3.67 3.84 5.56
N GLU A 10 4.04 3.88 4.28
CA GLU A 10 3.62 2.84 3.32
C GLU A 10 4.24 1.48 3.64
N ARG A 11 5.52 1.43 4.03
CA ARG A 11 6.15 0.18 4.50
C ARG A 11 5.41 -0.43 5.69
N LYS A 12 5.01 0.38 6.67
CA LYS A 12 4.22 -0.06 7.82
C LYS A 12 2.85 -0.59 7.39
N ARG A 13 2.15 0.10 6.47
CA ARG A 13 0.87 -0.36 5.91
C ARG A 13 0.99 -1.70 5.20
N ALA A 14 1.98 -1.86 4.32
CA ALA A 14 2.20 -3.11 3.61
C ALA A 14 2.41 -4.29 4.58
N LYS A 15 3.22 -4.10 5.64
CA LYS A 15 3.42 -5.10 6.70
C LYS A 15 2.12 -5.43 7.44
N THR A 16 1.32 -4.42 7.80
CA THR A 16 0.03 -4.63 8.47
C THR A 16 -0.95 -5.38 7.57
N VAL A 17 -1.08 -4.99 6.29
CA VAL A 17 -1.97 -5.67 5.34
C VAL A 17 -1.57 -7.14 5.18
N ALA A 18 -0.27 -7.44 5.03
CA ALA A 18 0.22 -8.82 4.93
C ALA A 18 -0.12 -9.64 6.20
N LYS A 19 0.06 -9.06 7.39
CA LYS A 19 -0.24 -9.73 8.68
C LYS A 19 -1.72 -10.13 8.81
N TYR A 20 -2.64 -9.30 8.32
CA TYR A 20 -4.08 -9.50 8.49
C TYR A 20 -4.79 -10.02 7.23
N ALA A 21 -4.06 -10.32 6.15
CA ALA A 21 -4.64 -10.73 4.87
C ALA A 21 -5.53 -11.98 5.00
N ALA A 22 -5.04 -13.03 5.66
CA ALA A 22 -5.79 -14.27 5.87
C ALA A 22 -7.04 -14.07 6.74
N LYS A 23 -6.88 -13.39 7.89
CA LYS A 23 -8.00 -13.11 8.81
C LYS A 23 -9.09 -12.27 8.14
N ARG A 24 -8.69 -11.27 7.35
CA ARG A 24 -9.63 -10.42 6.61
C ARG A 24 -10.36 -11.17 5.51
N LYS A 25 -9.69 -12.13 4.84
CA LYS A 25 -10.33 -12.98 3.82
C LYS A 25 -11.42 -13.86 4.46
N ALA A 26 -11.08 -14.56 5.55
CA ALA A 26 -12.01 -15.41 6.28
C ALA A 26 -13.22 -14.61 6.83
N LEU A 27 -13.00 -13.45 7.44
CA LEU A 27 -14.09 -12.60 7.96
C LEU A 27 -14.99 -12.05 6.85
N LYS A 28 -14.42 -11.78 5.66
CA LYS A 28 -15.19 -11.31 4.52
C LYS A 28 -16.04 -12.42 3.89
N GLU A 29 -15.53 -13.65 3.89
CA GLU A 29 -16.27 -14.85 3.43
C GLU A 29 -17.38 -15.22 4.41
N ALA A 30 -17.14 -15.07 5.72
CA ALA A 30 -18.14 -15.31 6.77
C ALA A 30 -19.25 -14.24 6.85
N GLY A 31 -19.10 -13.10 6.17
CA GLY A 31 -20.09 -12.01 6.20
C GLY A 31 -20.17 -11.25 7.53
N ASP A 32 -19.22 -11.45 8.44
CA ASP A 32 -19.17 -10.75 9.74
C ASP A 32 -18.54 -9.36 9.59
N PHE A 33 -19.41 -8.35 9.45
CA PHE A 33 -19.01 -6.96 9.29
C PHE A 33 -18.52 -6.32 10.59
N GLU A 34 -18.94 -6.80 11.76
CA GLU A 34 -18.48 -6.28 13.06
C GLU A 34 -17.05 -6.72 13.36
N GLY A 35 -16.75 -8.01 13.12
CA GLY A 35 -15.39 -8.54 13.19
C GLY A 35 -14.45 -7.84 12.21
N LEU A 36 -14.94 -7.49 11.02
CA LEU A 36 -14.19 -6.74 10.01
C LEU A 36 -13.86 -5.30 10.46
N GLN A 37 -14.77 -4.64 11.18
CA GLN A 37 -14.57 -3.28 11.71
C GLN A 37 -13.59 -3.23 12.89
N LYS A 38 -13.52 -4.31 13.69
CA LYS A 38 -12.56 -4.43 14.82
C LYS A 38 -11.10 -4.53 14.36
N LEU A 39 -10.84 -4.84 13.09
CA LEU A 39 -9.49 -4.87 12.54
C LEU A 39 -8.86 -3.46 12.47
N PRO A 40 -7.52 -3.36 12.56
CA PRO A 40 -6.84 -2.08 12.38
C PRO A 40 -7.19 -1.45 11.03
N LYS A 41 -7.54 -0.15 11.01
CA LYS A 41 -7.90 0.55 9.76
C LYS A 41 -6.85 0.42 8.64
N ASN A 42 -5.56 0.34 9.01
CA ASN A 42 -4.44 0.18 8.07
C ASN A 42 -4.24 -1.26 7.57
N ALA A 43 -4.97 -2.25 8.09
CA ALA A 43 -4.99 -3.61 7.58
C ALA A 43 -5.81 -3.73 6.28
N SER A 44 -6.59 -2.70 5.93
CA SER A 44 -7.34 -2.68 4.69
C SER A 44 -6.41 -2.39 3.50
N PRO A 45 -6.42 -3.23 2.45
CA PRO A 45 -5.58 -3.02 1.26
C PRO A 45 -5.96 -1.74 0.48
N VAL A 46 -7.19 -1.23 0.68
CA VAL A 46 -7.69 0.00 0.04
C VAL A 46 -6.87 1.23 0.44
N ARG A 47 -6.19 1.19 1.58
CA ARG A 47 -5.38 2.33 2.08
C ARG A 47 -3.95 2.37 1.56
N MET A 48 -3.51 1.36 0.82
CA MET A 48 -2.17 1.35 0.23
C MET A 48 -2.10 2.30 -0.96
N HIS A 49 -0.99 3.03 -1.08
CA HIS A 49 -0.79 3.93 -2.21
C HIS A 49 0.51 3.56 -2.95
N ASN A 50 0.41 3.32 -4.25
CA ASN A 50 1.57 3.06 -5.09
C ASN A 50 2.48 4.29 -5.13
N ARG A 51 3.78 4.08 -4.87
CA ARG A 51 4.81 5.13 -4.89
C ARG A 51 5.98 4.65 -5.71
N CYS A 52 6.66 5.57 -6.37
CA CYS A 52 7.92 5.27 -7.05
C CYS A 52 8.91 4.63 -6.05
N LYS A 53 9.46 3.47 -6.40
CA LYS A 53 10.38 2.72 -5.52
C LYS A 53 11.66 3.49 -5.17
N LEU A 54 12.11 4.37 -6.08
CA LEU A 54 13.33 5.14 -5.92
C LEU A 54 13.07 6.45 -5.16
N THR A 55 12.20 7.31 -5.70
CA THR A 55 12.01 8.68 -5.18
C THR A 55 10.88 8.80 -4.16
N GLY A 56 10.02 7.78 -4.04
CA GLY A 56 8.81 7.81 -3.20
C GLY A 56 7.68 8.72 -3.72
N ARG A 57 7.80 9.24 -4.96
CA ARG A 57 6.78 10.10 -5.58
C ARG A 57 5.45 9.35 -5.69
N PRO A 58 4.35 9.91 -5.17
CA PRO A 58 3.04 9.24 -5.22
C PRO A 58 2.34 9.38 -6.58
N LYS A 59 2.62 10.43 -7.34
CA LYS A 59 1.93 10.73 -8.60
C LYS A 59 2.69 10.20 -9.83
N GLY A 60 1.94 9.81 -10.86
CA GLY A 60 2.48 9.36 -12.15
C GLY A 60 3.28 8.07 -12.02
N TYR A 61 2.72 7.09 -11.33
CA TYR A 61 3.31 5.77 -11.11
C TYR A 61 2.95 4.83 -12.26
N ILE A 62 3.97 4.26 -12.91
CA ILE A 62 3.78 3.27 -13.97
C ILE A 62 3.86 1.88 -13.34
N ARG A 63 2.76 1.11 -13.39
CA ARG A 63 2.65 -0.17 -12.67
C ARG A 63 3.61 -1.25 -13.17
N GLN A 64 3.91 -1.28 -14.47
CA GLN A 64 4.82 -2.24 -15.08
C GLN A 64 6.26 -2.08 -14.53
N PHE A 65 6.77 -0.85 -14.47
CA PHE A 65 8.15 -0.58 -14.03
C PHE A 65 8.28 -0.26 -12.54
N GLY A 66 7.18 0.09 -11.87
CA GLY A 66 7.18 0.43 -10.44
C GLY A 66 7.85 1.77 -10.11
N ILE A 67 8.01 2.65 -11.10
CA ILE A 67 8.69 3.94 -10.98
C ILE A 67 7.81 5.09 -11.46
N SER A 68 8.24 6.31 -11.18
CA SER A 68 7.53 7.52 -11.62
C SER A 68 7.84 7.85 -13.07
N ARG A 69 6.96 8.60 -13.73
CA ARG A 69 7.16 9.10 -15.10
C ARG A 69 8.50 9.83 -15.34
N VAL A 70 9.03 10.51 -14.33
CA VAL A 70 10.27 11.31 -14.45
C VAL A 70 11.47 10.39 -14.45
N THR A 71 11.57 9.54 -13.42
CA THR A 71 12.61 8.50 -13.33
C THR A 71 12.57 7.51 -14.48
N PHE A 72 11.38 7.25 -15.04
CA PHE A 72 11.26 6.41 -16.22
C PHE A 72 11.90 7.07 -17.45
N ARG A 73 11.66 8.37 -17.65
CA ARG A 73 12.28 9.14 -18.74
C ARG A 73 13.80 9.25 -18.60
N GLU A 74 14.32 9.32 -17.37
CA GLU A 74 15.77 9.40 -17.12
C GLU A 74 16.50 8.07 -17.37
N MET A 75 15.79 6.93 -17.36
CA MET A 75 16.37 5.59 -17.54
C MET A 75 16.06 4.98 -18.91
N ALA A 76 15.30 5.70 -19.74
CA ALA A 76 14.97 5.31 -21.11
C ALA A 76 15.97 5.94 -22.08
#